data_AF-A0A813FIT2-F1
#
_entry.id   AF-A0A813FIT2-F1
#
_cell.length_a   1.000
_cell.length_b   1.000
_cell.length_c   1.000
_cell.angle_alpha   90.00
_cell.angle_beta   90.00
_cell.angle_gamma   90.00
#
_symmetry.space_group_name_H-M   'P 1'
#
loop_
_entity.id
_entity.type
_entity.pdbx_description
1 polymer ?
#
loop_
_entity_poly.entity_id
_entity_poly.type
_entity_poly.pdbx_seq_one_letter_code
_entity_poly.pdbx_strand_id
1 'polypeptide(L)'
;MTMGTGEVQVFSPSTLYDDVTSVMIDVDGQQVEVQIDREEGPRVVKIGGGPPGPNDFVKIPQPFKAHPNMSSAPNNLMTKSWGCFTTTERKQAVYMAAKINNCRMASRC
;
A
#
# COMPACT_ATOMS: atom_id res chain seq x y z
N MET A 1 -15.42 1.04 -38.55
CA MET A 1 -15.50 0.60 -37.13
C MET A 1 -14.12 0.11 -36.74
N THR A 2 -13.33 0.92 -36.03
CA THR A 2 -11.97 0.56 -35.64
C THR A 2 -12.04 -0.25 -34.36
N MET A 3 -11.79 -1.55 -34.44
CA MET A 3 -11.68 -2.40 -33.26
C MET A 3 -10.40 -1.99 -32.51
N GLY A 4 -10.56 -1.28 -31.40
CA GLY A 4 -9.45 -0.98 -30.51
C GLY A 4 -8.90 -2.29 -29.95
N THR A 5 -7.73 -2.69 -30.41
CA THR A 5 -6.93 -3.74 -29.78
C THR A 5 -6.60 -3.30 -28.37
N GLY A 6 -7.38 -3.79 -27.40
CA GLY A 6 -7.07 -3.60 -25.98
C GLY A 6 -5.76 -4.32 -25.68
N GLU A 7 -4.67 -3.56 -25.59
CA GLU A 7 -3.40 -4.08 -25.12
C GLU A 7 -3.60 -4.59 -23.69
N VAL A 8 -3.42 -5.89 -23.49
CA VAL A 8 -3.42 -6.50 -22.16
C VAL A 8 -2.14 -6.03 -21.46
N GLN A 9 -2.23 -4.99 -20.63
CA GLN A 9 -1.12 -4.57 -19.77
C GLN A 9 -0.85 -5.67 -18.74
N VAL A 10 0.26 -6.36 -18.89
CA VAL A 10 0.76 -7.33 -17.90
C VAL A 10 1.40 -6.56 -16.75
N PHE A 11 0.69 -6.50 -15.64
CA PHE A 11 1.18 -5.90 -14.41
C PHE A 11 2.11 -6.87 -13.69
N SER A 12 3.42 -6.70 -13.86
CA SER A 12 4.42 -7.51 -13.17
C SER A 12 4.61 -7.05 -11.71
N PRO A 13 4.89 -7.97 -10.78
CA PRO A 13 5.36 -7.62 -9.44
C PRO A 13 6.61 -6.74 -9.52
N SER A 14 6.71 -5.77 -8.62
CA SER A 14 7.84 -4.84 -8.57
C SER A 14 8.80 -5.23 -7.47
N THR A 15 10.09 -4.93 -7.64
CA THR A 15 11.11 -4.99 -6.57
C THR A 15 11.36 -3.62 -5.93
N LEU A 16 10.58 -2.61 -6.32
CA LEU A 16 10.71 -1.25 -5.79
C LEU A 16 10.49 -1.27 -4.27
N TYR A 17 11.50 -0.83 -3.51
CA TYR A 17 11.57 -0.83 -2.04
C TYR A 17 11.94 -2.17 -1.36
N ASP A 18 12.39 -3.20 -2.08
CA ASP A 18 12.80 -4.47 -1.46
C ASP A 18 14.05 -4.31 -0.55
N ASP A 19 14.96 -3.41 -0.92
CA ASP A 19 16.21 -3.14 -0.19
C ASP A 19 16.16 -1.78 0.55
N VAL A 20 14.97 -1.23 0.74
CA VAL A 20 14.77 0.10 1.33
C VAL A 20 14.05 -0.04 2.67
N THR A 21 14.66 0.48 3.73
CA THR A 21 14.10 0.43 5.10
C THR A 21 13.25 1.64 5.45
N SER A 22 13.49 2.79 4.83
CA SER A 22 12.63 3.97 4.96
C SER A 22 12.72 4.89 3.74
N VAL A 23 11.67 5.68 3.51
CA VAL A 23 11.56 6.66 2.44
C VAL A 23 10.97 7.96 2.97
N MET A 24 11.49 9.09 2.49
CA MET A 24 10.93 10.40 2.75
C MET A 24 9.94 10.76 1.66
N ILE A 25 8.71 11.10 2.03
CA ILE A 25 7.64 11.48 1.12
C ILE A 25 7.16 12.88 1.48
N ASP A 26 7.08 13.76 0.49
CA ASP A 26 6.43 15.06 0.66
C ASP A 26 4.91 14.89 0.65
N VAL A 27 4.26 15.28 1.73
CA VAL A 27 2.81 15.30 1.87
C VAL A 27 2.40 16.70 2.30
N ASP A 28 1.70 17.42 1.42
CA ASP A 28 1.19 18.76 1.68
C ASP A 28 2.30 19.76 2.13
N GLY A 29 3.51 19.63 1.57
CA GLY A 29 4.67 20.48 1.91
C GLY A 29 5.39 20.10 3.21
N GLN A 30 5.05 18.96 3.81
CA GLN A 30 5.79 18.37 4.93
C GLN A 30 6.49 17.09 4.50
N GLN A 31 7.77 16.97 4.87
CA GLN A 31 8.51 15.73 4.66
C GLN A 31 8.19 14.72 5.75
N VAL A 32 7.61 13.59 5.36
CA VAL A 32 7.19 12.51 6.25
C VAL A 32 8.01 11.28 5.97
N GLU A 33 8.64 10.74 7.02
CA GLU A 33 9.33 9.45 6.94
C GLU A 33 8.32 8.30 6.98
N VAL A 34 8.47 7.36 6.06
CA VAL A 34 7.74 6.09 6.04
C VAL A 34 8.74 4.95 6.13
N GLN A 35 8.66 4.18 7.20
CA GLN A 35 9.43 2.93 7.30
C GLN A 35 8.78 1.85 6.44
N ILE A 36 9.60 1.03 5.79
CA ILE A 36 9.15 -0.07 4.94
C ILE A 36 9.72 -1.37 5.49
N ASP A 37 8.82 -2.31 5.75
CA ASP A 37 9.15 -3.69 6.02
C ASP A 37 9.20 -4.48 4.71
N ARG A 38 10.23 -5.31 4.55
CA ARG A 38 10.43 -6.07 3.31
C ARG A 38 9.31 -7.09 3.06
N GLU A 39 8.71 -7.64 4.11
CA GLU A 39 7.69 -8.68 3.99
C GLU A 39 6.28 -8.09 4.08
N GLU A 40 6.09 -7.12 4.97
CA GLU A 40 4.76 -6.57 5.30
C GLU A 40 4.45 -5.24 4.58
N GLY A 41 5.47 -4.53 4.09
CA GLY A 41 5.33 -3.26 3.36
C GLY A 41 5.39 -2.00 4.25
N PRO A 42 4.81 -0.87 3.81
CA PRO A 42 4.98 0.42 4.49
C PRO A 42 4.21 0.49 5.82
N ARG A 43 4.90 1.01 6.84
CA ARG A 43 4.45 1.13 8.22
C ARG A 43 3.79 2.47 8.50
N VAL A 44 2.76 2.40 9.33
CA VAL A 44 2.02 3.53 9.87
C VAL A 44 2.38 3.72 11.35
N VAL A 45 2.76 4.92 11.74
CA VAL A 45 3.20 5.27 13.10
C VAL A 45 2.01 5.19 14.06
N LYS A 46 2.15 4.50 15.19
CA LYS A 46 1.14 4.50 16.26
C LYS A 46 1.11 5.83 17.00
N ILE A 47 -0.09 6.32 17.30
CA ILE A 47 -0.32 7.57 18.06
C ILE A 47 0.30 7.48 19.48
N GLY A 48 0.47 6.29 20.04
CA GLY A 48 1.08 6.05 21.36
C GLY A 48 2.57 5.67 21.36
N GLY A 49 3.26 5.66 20.22
CA GLY A 49 4.71 5.35 20.15
C GLY A 49 5.11 3.90 20.49
N GLY A 50 4.13 2.99 20.65
CA GLY A 50 4.38 1.58 20.91
C GLY A 50 4.89 0.81 19.68
N PRO A 51 5.40 -0.41 19.88
CA PRO A 51 5.88 -1.24 18.78
C PRO A 51 4.78 -1.52 17.74
N PRO A 52 5.16 -1.68 16.45
CA PRO A 52 4.21 -1.98 15.39
C PRO A 52 3.58 -3.35 15.64
N GLY A 53 2.28 -3.43 15.40
CA GLY A 53 1.51 -4.66 15.36
C GLY A 53 1.00 -4.92 13.93
N PRO A 54 0.30 -6.04 13.72
CA PRO A 54 -0.14 -6.49 12.38
C PRO A 54 -1.18 -5.59 11.69
N ASN A 55 -1.65 -4.55 12.38
CA ASN A 55 -2.59 -3.55 11.86
C ASN A 55 -1.92 -2.20 11.56
N ASP A 56 -0.61 -2.09 11.79
CA ASP A 56 0.17 -0.88 11.53
C ASP A 56 0.81 -0.89 10.13
N PHE A 57 0.40 -1.79 9.26
CA PHE A 57 0.84 -1.87 7.86
C PHE A 57 -0.29 -1.47 6.92
N VAL A 58 0.04 -0.74 5.86
CA VAL A 58 -0.96 -0.33 4.86
C VAL A 58 -1.40 -1.53 4.04
N LYS A 59 -2.65 -1.94 4.26
CA LYS A 59 -3.32 -2.98 3.49
C LYS A 59 -4.07 -2.33 2.34
N ILE A 60 -3.62 -2.55 1.10
CA ILE A 60 -4.39 -2.16 -0.08
C ILE A 60 -5.45 -3.24 -0.31
N PRO A 61 -6.76 -2.92 -0.19
CA PRO A 61 -7.79 -3.86 -0.57
C PRO A 61 -7.63 -4.15 -2.06
N GLN A 62 -7.56 -5.44 -2.43
CA GLN A 62 -7.57 -5.78 -3.85
C GLN A 62 -8.84 -5.19 -4.46
N PRO A 63 -8.75 -4.37 -5.53
CA PRO A 63 -9.94 -4.09 -6.32
C PRO A 63 -10.42 -5.47 -6.77
N PHE A 64 -11.62 -5.86 -6.33
CA PHE A 64 -12.22 -7.12 -6.71
C PHE A 64 -12.07 -7.27 -8.24
N LYS A 65 -11.14 -8.11 -8.70
CA LYS A 65 -11.43 -8.84 -9.92
C LYS A 65 -12.63 -9.66 -9.51
N ALA A 66 -13.81 -9.25 -9.97
CA ALA A 66 -14.98 -10.10 -9.98
C ALA A 66 -14.55 -11.39 -10.69
N HIS A 67 -14.05 -12.36 -9.92
CA HIS A 67 -13.84 -13.70 -10.41
C HIS A 67 -15.26 -14.22 -10.59
N PRO A 68 -15.73 -14.48 -11.83
CA PRO A 68 -17.17 -14.69 -12.09
C PRO A 68 -17.72 -15.98 -11.47
N ASN A 69 -16.96 -16.67 -10.61
CA ASN A 69 -17.27 -18.00 -10.12
C ASN A 69 -16.88 -18.26 -8.65
N MET A 70 -16.62 -17.25 -7.82
CA MET A 70 -16.48 -17.48 -6.38
C MET A 70 -17.68 -16.95 -5.61
N SER A 71 -18.53 -17.93 -5.26
CA SER A 71 -19.65 -17.85 -4.34
C SER A 71 -19.29 -17.09 -3.06
N SER A 72 -20.08 -16.08 -2.76
CA SER A 72 -20.43 -15.52 -1.44
C SER A 72 -19.68 -16.10 -0.24
N ALA A 73 -18.41 -15.73 -0.05
CA ALA A 73 -17.72 -15.86 1.23
C ALA A 73 -17.66 -14.48 1.93
N PRO A 74 -17.89 -14.40 3.24
CA PRO A 74 -18.08 -13.14 3.94
C PRO A 74 -16.76 -12.35 3.98
N ASN A 75 -16.74 -11.16 3.38
CA ASN A 75 -15.89 -9.98 3.69
C ASN A 75 -14.42 -10.17 4.15
N ASN A 76 -13.76 -11.28 3.83
CA ASN A 76 -12.31 -11.38 3.90
C ASN A 76 -11.78 -10.69 2.66
N LEU A 77 -11.62 -9.37 2.74
CA LEU A 77 -10.82 -8.57 1.82
C LEU A 77 -9.48 -9.28 1.68
N MET A 78 -9.31 -10.06 0.61
CA MET A 78 -8.02 -10.67 0.28
C MET A 78 -7.05 -9.51 0.09
N THR A 79 -6.21 -9.31 1.09
CA THR A 79 -5.15 -8.30 1.04
C THR A 79 -4.00 -8.96 0.32
N LYS A 80 -3.53 -8.30 -0.73
CA LYS A 80 -2.40 -8.77 -1.51
C LYS A 80 -1.16 -8.67 -0.62
N SER A 81 -0.25 -9.64 -0.68
CA SER A 81 1.05 -9.55 0.01
C SER A 81 1.92 -8.49 -0.66
N TRP A 82 2.77 -7.81 0.11
CA TRP A 82 3.64 -6.73 -0.37
C TRP A 82 4.48 -7.14 -1.59
N GLY A 83 5.06 -8.34 -1.55
CA GLY A 83 5.86 -8.92 -2.64
C GLY A 83 5.10 -9.02 -3.98
N CYS A 84 3.78 -9.09 -3.96
CA CYS A 84 2.97 -9.20 -5.16
C CYS A 84 2.63 -7.82 -5.75
N PHE A 85 2.87 -6.72 -5.03
CA PHE A 85 2.47 -5.38 -5.48
C PHE A 85 3.27 -4.96 -6.70
N THR A 86 2.56 -4.37 -7.65
CA THR A 86 3.11 -3.66 -8.80
C THR A 86 3.75 -2.36 -8.36
N THR A 87 4.54 -1.76 -9.23
CA THR A 87 5.21 -0.48 -8.93
C THR A 87 4.22 0.60 -8.51
N THR A 88 3.06 0.68 -9.16
CA THR A 88 2.01 1.66 -8.84
C THR A 88 1.37 1.36 -7.49
N GLU A 89 1.02 0.10 -7.21
CA GLU A 89 0.46 -0.29 -5.91
C GLU A 89 1.45 -0.01 -4.77
N ARG A 90 2.75 -0.31 -4.96
CA ARG A 90 3.78 -0.01 -3.97
C ARG A 90 3.93 1.48 -3.70
N LYS A 91 3.99 2.30 -4.74
CA LYS A 91 4.03 3.77 -4.61
C LYS A 91 2.78 4.31 -3.89
N GLN A 92 1.60 3.82 -4.26
CA GLN A 92 0.35 4.23 -3.62
C GLN A 92 0.31 3.83 -2.15
N ALA A 93 0.76 2.62 -1.79
CA ALA A 93 0.81 2.16 -0.40
C ALA A 93 1.70 3.06 0.46
N VAL A 94 2.90 3.37 -0.04
CA VAL A 94 3.88 4.25 0.63
C VAL A 94 3.30 5.65 0.82
N TYR A 95 2.67 6.21 -0.21
CA TYR A 95 2.04 7.52 -0.12
C TYR A 95 0.89 7.56 0.89
N MET A 96 0.06 6.51 0.93
CA MET A 96 -1.02 6.39 1.92
C MET A 96 -0.46 6.30 3.35
N ALA A 97 0.62 5.54 3.56
CA ALA A 97 1.31 5.48 4.84
C ALA A 97 1.82 6.87 5.26
N ALA A 98 2.47 7.59 4.35
CA ALA A 98 2.94 8.96 4.59
C ALA A 98 1.79 9.89 4.99
N LYS A 99 0.65 9.84 4.28
CA LYS A 99 -0.51 10.67 4.60
C LYS A 99 -1.10 10.35 5.98
N ILE A 100 -1.23 9.07 6.33
CA ILE A 100 -1.74 8.67 7.65
C ILE A 100 -0.75 9.11 8.75
N ASN A 101 0.56 8.93 8.53
CA ASN A 101 1.61 9.37 9.45
C ASN A 101 1.56 10.88 9.64
N ASN A 102 1.39 11.64 8.56
CA ASN A 102 1.23 13.09 8.62
C ASN A 102 0.04 13.49 9.50
N CYS A 103 -1.14 12.92 9.25
CA CYS A 103 -2.34 13.20 10.03
C CYS A 103 -2.17 12.84 11.52
N ARG A 104 -1.50 11.71 11.82
CA ARG A 104 -1.25 11.26 13.20
C ARG A 104 -0.22 12.15 13.91
N MET A 105 0.78 12.67 13.20
CA MET A 105 1.74 13.62 13.76
C MET A 105 1.12 14.99 13.97
N ALA A 106 0.32 15.48 13.02
CA ALA A 106 -0.40 16.75 13.12
C ALA A 106 -1.45 16.76 14.25
N SER A 107 -2.06 15.62 14.56
CA SER A 107 -3.00 15.48 15.68
C SER A 107 -2.33 15.52 17.08
N ARG A 108 -1.00 15.60 17.16
CA ARG A 108 -0.24 15.73 18.43
C ARG A 108 0.06 17.20 18.78
N CYS A 109 -0.40 18.15 17.98
CA CYS A 109 -0.29 19.59 18.23
C CYS A 109 -1.47 20.11 19.04
#